data_AF-A0A1A7C4B2-F1
#
_entry.id   AF-A0A1A7C4B2-F1
#
_cell.length_a   1.000
_cell.length_b   1.000
_cell.length_c   1.000
_cell.angle_alpha   90.00
_cell.angle_beta   90.00
_cell.angle_gamma   90.00
#
_symmetry.space_group_name_H-M   'P 1'
#
loop_
_entity.id
_entity.type
_entity.pdbx_description
1 polymer ?
#
loop_
_entity_poly.entity_id
_entity_poly.type
_entity_poly.pdbx_seq_one_letter_code
_entity_poly.pdbx_strand_id
1 'polypeptide(L)'
;MRIKSSNTAAILAAMAMLAGCTGMLGQGAGKPGLQMPGKAAPANGEVAATWYNPPSEFPGICLTQFKDGRLRFDGGFAFFNPGRWSYDPGASELRLEVAPRPDLASSHAHKSKENNLLRVEGNTTLVYGVTSGTPTIGVGGFIFYRDMPCPVARYLAAPSK
;
A
#
# COMPACT_ATOMS: atom_id res chain seq x y z
N MET A 1 50.94 34.03 -29.51
CA MET A 1 50.52 35.24 -30.24
C MET A 1 49.32 34.89 -31.11
N ARG A 2 48.15 35.52 -30.84
CA ARG A 2 46.96 35.78 -31.70
C ARG A 2 46.33 34.60 -32.47
N ILE A 3 45.20 34.03 -32.04
CA ILE A 3 43.78 34.47 -32.16
C ILE A 3 43.28 34.56 -33.61
N LYS A 4 42.22 33.79 -33.94
CA LYS A 4 40.91 34.20 -34.53
C LYS A 4 40.06 32.94 -34.86
N SER A 5 38.96 32.62 -34.15
CA SER A 5 37.57 33.12 -34.28
C SER A 5 36.97 32.92 -35.68
N SER A 6 35.74 32.51 -35.96
CA SER A 6 34.51 32.04 -35.28
C SER A 6 33.50 31.75 -36.41
N ASN A 7 32.28 31.28 -36.07
CA ASN A 7 31.02 31.35 -36.84
C ASN A 7 30.65 30.07 -37.61
N THR A 8 29.42 29.54 -37.64
CA THR A 8 28.12 29.87 -37.00
C THR A 8 27.14 28.72 -37.34
N ALA A 9 26.20 28.47 -36.42
CA ALA A 9 24.81 28.06 -36.64
C ALA A 9 24.48 26.77 -37.42
N ALA A 10 23.87 25.81 -36.71
CA ALA A 10 22.62 25.20 -37.19
C ALA A 10 21.75 24.79 -35.98
N ILE A 11 20.54 25.33 -36.02
CA ILE A 11 19.40 25.15 -35.13
C ILE A 11 18.88 23.71 -35.23
N LEU A 12 18.48 23.11 -34.11
CA LEU A 12 17.27 22.29 -34.03
C LEU A 12 16.83 22.11 -32.58
N ALA A 13 15.74 22.80 -32.26
CA ALA A 13 14.94 22.58 -31.07
C ALA A 13 14.33 21.17 -31.13
N ALA A 14 14.44 20.43 -30.04
CA ALA A 14 13.55 19.33 -29.73
C ALA A 14 13.08 19.51 -28.29
N MET A 15 11.93 20.17 -28.14
CA MET A 15 11.13 20.03 -26.93
C MET A 15 10.65 18.57 -26.88
N ALA A 16 11.18 17.81 -25.94
CA ALA A 16 10.54 16.59 -25.48
C ALA A 16 10.08 16.85 -24.04
N MET A 17 8.81 17.20 -23.91
CA MET A 17 8.10 17.12 -22.64
C MET A 17 8.17 15.68 -22.14
N LEU A 18 8.92 15.44 -21.07
CA LEU A 18 8.68 14.28 -20.22
C LEU A 18 7.81 14.76 -19.06
N ALA A 19 6.51 14.63 -19.29
CA ALA A 19 5.53 14.44 -18.25
C ALA A 19 5.96 13.24 -17.39
N GLY A 20 6.66 13.53 -16.30
CA GLY A 20 6.82 12.60 -15.19
C GLY A 20 5.84 12.99 -14.10
N CYS A 21 4.62 12.46 -14.17
CA CYS A 21 3.72 12.43 -13.02
C CYS A 21 4.47 11.79 -11.85
N THR A 22 4.98 12.59 -10.92
CA THR A 22 5.42 12.11 -9.60
C THR A 22 4.18 11.78 -8.79
N GLY A 23 3.57 10.65 -9.13
CA GLY A 23 2.32 10.18 -8.56
C GLY A 23 2.13 8.70 -8.82
N MET A 24 3.19 7.89 -8.71
CA MET A 24 3.09 6.43 -8.69
C MET A 24 4.41 5.81 -8.22
N LEU A 25 4.65 5.86 -6.92
CA LEU A 25 5.61 4.95 -6.29
C LEU A 25 4.92 4.22 -5.16
N GLY A 26 3.97 3.36 -5.54
CA GLY A 26 3.75 2.12 -4.80
C GLY A 26 4.96 1.24 -5.06
N GLN A 27 5.99 1.38 -4.24
CA GLN A 27 7.21 0.58 -4.34
C GLN A 27 6.92 -0.82 -3.75
N GLY A 28 6.09 -1.57 -4.46
CA GLY A 28 5.75 -2.98 -4.24
C GLY A 28 5.55 -3.73 -5.57
N ALA A 29 6.07 -3.17 -6.67
CA ALA A 29 5.90 -3.71 -8.00
C ALA A 29 6.54 -5.11 -8.15
N GLY A 30 5.69 -6.12 -8.22
CA GLY A 30 5.81 -7.15 -9.26
C GLY A 30 6.97 -8.15 -9.19
N LYS A 31 7.45 -8.55 -8.00
CA LYS A 31 8.16 -9.84 -7.91
C LYS A 31 7.17 -10.95 -7.55
N PRO A 32 7.06 -12.02 -8.38
CA PRO A 32 6.35 -13.24 -7.98
C PRO A 32 6.88 -13.71 -6.61
N GLY A 33 6.00 -13.85 -5.62
CA GLY A 33 6.35 -14.29 -4.26
C GLY A 33 6.16 -13.29 -3.12
N LEU A 34 5.80 -12.02 -3.41
CA LEU A 34 5.52 -10.97 -2.39
C LEU A 34 4.05 -10.98 -1.90
N GLN A 35 3.45 -12.16 -1.75
CA GLN A 35 2.05 -12.29 -1.38
C GLN A 35 1.90 -12.32 0.13
N MET A 36 1.09 -11.42 0.69
CA MET A 36 0.65 -11.56 2.07
C MET A 36 -0.19 -12.84 2.19
N PRO A 37 -0.05 -13.59 3.30
CA PRO A 37 -0.96 -14.69 3.57
C PRO A 37 -2.39 -14.13 3.64
N GLY A 38 -3.33 -14.79 2.98
CA GLY A 38 -4.72 -14.34 2.89
C GLY A 38 -5.51 -15.20 1.91
N LYS A 39 -6.84 -15.14 1.98
CA LYS A 39 -7.66 -15.83 0.98
C LYS A 39 -7.64 -15.04 -0.33
N ALA A 40 -7.37 -15.70 -1.45
CA ALA A 40 -7.67 -15.14 -2.74
C ALA A 40 -9.19 -14.92 -2.83
N ALA A 41 -9.63 -13.77 -3.35
CA ALA A 41 -11.05 -13.55 -3.59
C ALA A 41 -11.56 -14.63 -4.57
N PRO A 42 -12.67 -15.32 -4.26
CA PRO A 42 -13.26 -16.22 -5.22
C PRO A 42 -13.71 -15.40 -6.44
N ALA A 43 -13.27 -15.82 -7.62
CA ALA A 43 -13.65 -15.29 -8.94
C ALA A 43 -12.96 -14.01 -9.48
N ASN A 44 -12.04 -13.35 -8.77
CA ASN A 44 -11.30 -12.22 -9.36
C ASN A 44 -9.83 -12.58 -9.66
N GLY A 45 -9.52 -12.73 -10.96
CA GLY A 45 -8.19 -13.07 -11.45
C GLY A 45 -7.08 -12.06 -11.09
N GLU A 46 -7.43 -10.84 -10.65
CA GLU A 46 -6.48 -9.78 -10.29
C GLU A 46 -6.14 -9.73 -8.80
N VAL A 47 -6.92 -10.38 -7.94
CA VAL A 47 -6.74 -10.33 -6.49
C VAL A 47 -5.79 -11.44 -6.04
N ALA A 48 -4.77 -11.06 -5.27
CA ALA A 48 -3.82 -11.99 -4.66
C ALA A 48 -4.32 -12.44 -3.28
N ALA A 49 -4.73 -11.50 -2.43
CA ALA A 49 -5.18 -11.81 -1.07
C ALA A 49 -6.19 -10.77 -0.58
N THR A 50 -7.10 -11.20 0.29
CA THR A 50 -8.04 -10.32 0.99
C THR A 50 -8.04 -10.59 2.48
N TRP A 51 -8.22 -9.52 3.25
CA TRP A 51 -8.58 -9.57 4.66
C TRP A 51 -9.79 -8.66 4.91
N TYR A 52 -10.68 -9.04 5.80
CA TYR A 52 -11.96 -8.36 5.98
C TYR A 52 -12.20 -7.92 7.41
N ASN A 53 -12.50 -6.64 7.60
CA ASN A 53 -13.12 -6.11 8.81
C ASN A 53 -14.65 -6.07 8.59
N PRO A 54 -15.44 -6.92 9.27
CA PRO A 54 -16.90 -6.97 9.07
C PRO A 54 -17.57 -5.68 9.56
N PRO A 55 -18.75 -5.33 8.99
CA PRO A 55 -19.49 -4.16 9.41
C PRO A 55 -19.89 -4.24 10.88
N SER A 56 -19.82 -3.10 11.55
CA SER A 56 -20.35 -2.90 12.90
C SER A 56 -20.87 -1.47 12.98
N GLU A 57 -20.31 -0.61 13.83
CA GLU A 57 -20.58 0.83 13.82
C GLU A 57 -20.13 1.50 12.51
N PHE A 58 -19.10 0.96 11.87
CA PHE A 58 -18.62 1.41 10.55
C PHE A 58 -18.95 0.39 9.46
N PRO A 59 -19.11 0.83 8.19
CA PRO A 59 -19.20 -0.09 7.06
C PRO A 59 -17.99 -1.02 7.00
N GLY A 60 -18.21 -2.27 6.61
CA GLY A 60 -17.11 -3.24 6.48
C GLY A 60 -16.03 -2.76 5.52
N ILE A 61 -14.79 -3.08 5.85
CA ILE A 61 -13.58 -2.65 5.13
C ILE A 61 -12.82 -3.89 4.67
N CYS A 62 -12.44 -3.93 3.40
CA CYS A 62 -11.47 -4.92 2.94
C CYS A 62 -10.11 -4.32 2.72
N LEU A 63 -9.11 -5.06 3.18
CA LEU A 63 -7.75 -4.94 2.74
C LEU A 63 -7.53 -5.90 1.56
N THR A 64 -7.34 -5.34 0.38
CA THR A 64 -7.15 -6.10 -0.88
C THR A 64 -5.73 -5.93 -1.37
N GLN A 65 -5.00 -7.04 -1.48
CA GLN A 65 -3.75 -7.09 -2.23
C GLN A 65 -4.04 -7.54 -3.67
N PHE A 66 -3.60 -6.76 -4.63
CA PHE A 66 -3.69 -7.07 -6.06
C PHE A 66 -2.40 -7.74 -6.54
N LYS A 67 -2.51 -8.58 -7.58
CA LYS A 67 -1.37 -9.24 -8.23
C LYS A 67 -0.41 -8.26 -8.89
N ASP A 68 -0.87 -7.05 -9.21
CA ASP A 68 -0.06 -5.95 -9.73
C ASP A 68 0.78 -5.22 -8.65
N GLY A 69 0.65 -5.62 -7.38
CA GLY A 69 1.39 -5.04 -6.26
C GLY A 69 0.68 -3.87 -5.55
N ARG A 70 -0.55 -3.53 -5.93
CA ARG A 70 -1.35 -2.56 -5.16
C ARG A 70 -1.91 -3.18 -3.88
N LEU A 71 -2.02 -2.37 -2.83
CA LEU A 71 -2.76 -2.66 -1.61
C LEU A 71 -3.81 -1.57 -1.43
N ARG A 72 -5.06 -1.96 -1.20
CA ARG A 72 -6.19 -1.02 -1.09
C ARG A 72 -7.08 -1.36 0.09
N PHE A 73 -7.50 -0.34 0.82
CA PHE A 73 -8.59 -0.40 1.77
C PHE A 73 -9.86 0.07 1.05
N ASP A 74 -10.83 -0.83 0.96
CA ASP A 74 -12.11 -0.63 0.27
C ASP A 74 -13.28 -0.72 1.24
N GLY A 75 -14.12 0.31 1.26
CA GLY A 75 -15.14 0.49 2.29
C GLY A 75 -14.60 1.27 3.48
N GLY A 76 -15.44 2.10 4.10
CA GLY A 76 -15.03 2.94 5.22
C GLY A 76 -14.05 4.06 4.85
N PHE A 77 -13.01 4.24 5.65
CA PHE A 77 -12.14 5.41 5.67
C PHE A 77 -10.98 5.34 4.67
N ALA A 78 -11.17 5.94 3.48
CA ALA A 78 -10.17 5.99 2.41
C ALA A 78 -8.83 6.66 2.78
N PHE A 79 -8.78 7.47 3.84
CA PHE A 79 -7.58 8.18 4.30
C PHE A 79 -6.52 7.29 4.95
N PHE A 80 -6.84 6.02 5.25
CA PHE A 80 -5.88 5.02 5.68
C PHE A 80 -5.26 4.23 4.53
N ASN A 81 -5.58 4.53 3.27
CA ASN A 81 -4.90 3.91 2.14
C ASN A 81 -3.41 4.26 2.21
N PRO A 82 -2.53 3.29 2.49
CA PRO A 82 -1.12 3.55 2.64
C PRO A 82 -0.60 3.98 1.27
N GLY A 83 0.01 5.16 1.20
CA GLY A 83 0.61 5.64 -0.05
C GLY A 83 1.73 4.71 -0.53
N ARG A 84 2.36 3.99 0.40
CA ARG A 84 3.40 2.97 0.16
C ARG A 84 3.27 1.83 1.14
N TRP A 85 3.52 0.61 0.66
CA TRP A 85 3.51 -0.59 1.48
C TRP A 85 4.49 -1.63 0.92
N SER A 86 4.90 -2.59 1.76
CA SER A 86 5.68 -3.75 1.32
C SER A 86 5.43 -4.94 2.23
N TYR A 87 5.67 -6.16 1.73
CA TYR A 87 5.68 -7.38 2.52
C TYR A 87 6.99 -8.14 2.29
N ASP A 88 7.70 -8.43 3.37
CA ASP A 88 8.88 -9.30 3.35
C ASP A 88 8.48 -10.71 3.82
N PRO A 89 8.42 -11.72 2.93
CA PRO A 89 8.06 -13.08 3.32
C PRO A 89 9.16 -13.77 4.15
N GLY A 90 10.43 -13.36 4.00
CA GLY A 90 11.54 -13.91 4.78
C GLY A 90 11.50 -13.48 6.25
N ALA A 91 11.12 -12.22 6.49
CA ALA A 91 10.90 -11.68 7.83
C ALA A 91 9.46 -11.86 8.33
N SER A 92 8.52 -12.22 7.46
CA SER A 92 7.07 -12.17 7.72
C SER A 92 6.59 -10.80 8.17
N GLU A 93 7.09 -9.73 7.56
CA GLU A 93 6.81 -8.35 7.95
C GLU A 93 6.01 -7.60 6.89
N LEU A 94 4.83 -7.09 7.28
CA LEU A 94 4.05 -6.12 6.52
C LEU A 94 4.42 -4.71 6.99
N ARG A 95 4.86 -3.87 6.06
CA ARG A 95 5.22 -2.47 6.32
C ARG A 95 4.21 -1.56 5.65
N LEU A 96 3.58 -0.68 6.42
CA LEU A 96 2.62 0.32 5.94
C LEU A 96 3.19 1.71 6.19
N GLU A 97 3.37 2.49 5.13
CA GLU A 97 3.76 3.89 5.22
C GLU A 97 2.50 4.76 5.27
N VAL A 98 2.39 5.52 6.36
CA VAL A 98 1.33 6.51 6.59
C VAL A 98 1.89 7.91 6.40
N ALA A 99 1.00 8.90 6.27
CA ALA A 99 1.39 10.29 6.31
C ALA A 99 2.20 10.59 7.59
N PRO A 100 3.23 11.45 7.53
CA PRO A 100 4.04 11.79 8.70
C PRO A 100 3.19 12.27 9.89
N ARG A 101 3.34 11.61 11.04
CA ARG A 101 2.65 11.93 12.29
C ARG A 101 3.63 11.99 13.47
N PRO A 102 3.88 13.17 14.07
CA PRO A 102 4.81 13.31 15.18
C PRO A 102 4.50 12.41 16.39
N ASP A 103 3.23 12.06 16.58
CA ASP A 103 2.71 11.23 17.65
C ASP A 103 2.47 9.77 17.23
N LEU A 104 3.02 9.32 16.08
CA LEU A 104 2.79 7.97 15.57
C LEU A 104 3.21 6.91 16.60
N ALA A 105 4.39 7.03 17.19
CA ALA A 105 4.88 6.08 18.18
C ALA A 105 4.03 6.10 19.47
N SER A 106 3.67 7.30 19.98
CA SER A 106 2.88 7.42 21.21
C SER A 106 1.44 6.97 21.04
N SER A 107 0.84 7.21 19.88
CA SER A 107 -0.51 6.72 19.54
C SER A 107 -0.56 5.19 19.42
N HIS A 108 0.58 4.55 19.20
CA HIS A 108 0.74 3.10 19.08
C HIS A 108 1.53 2.47 20.25
N ALA A 109 1.63 3.19 21.38
CA ALA A 109 2.31 2.67 22.57
C ALA A 109 1.48 1.58 23.29
N HIS A 110 0.17 1.49 23.00
CA HIS A 110 -0.76 0.58 23.65
C HIS A 110 -1.04 -0.65 22.77
N LYS A 111 -0.18 -1.66 22.92
CA LYS A 111 -0.20 -2.91 22.13
C LYS A 111 -1.51 -3.70 22.17
N SER A 112 -2.36 -3.50 23.19
CA SER A 112 -3.65 -4.20 23.31
C SER A 112 -4.65 -3.88 22.18
N LYS A 113 -4.41 -2.83 21.40
CA LYS A 113 -5.24 -2.45 20.24
C LYS A 113 -4.67 -2.89 18.89
N GLU A 114 -3.46 -3.46 18.86
CA GLU A 114 -2.63 -3.50 17.65
C GLU A 114 -2.18 -4.91 17.34
N ASN A 115 -3.16 -5.76 17.06
CA ASN A 115 -2.96 -7.16 16.72
C ASN A 115 -1.84 -7.32 15.67
N ASN A 116 -0.69 -7.81 16.15
CA ASN A 116 0.56 -8.07 15.45
C ASN A 116 1.41 -6.85 15.03
N LEU A 117 1.22 -5.65 15.58
CA LEU A 117 2.20 -4.58 15.40
C LEU A 117 3.51 -4.94 16.13
N LEU A 118 4.60 -5.05 15.39
CA LEU A 118 5.93 -5.33 15.93
C LEU A 118 6.61 -4.05 16.42
N ARG A 119 6.56 -2.99 15.60
CA ARG A 119 7.23 -1.71 15.87
C ARG A 119 6.70 -0.58 15.01
N VAL A 120 6.95 0.64 15.49
CA VAL A 120 6.83 1.88 14.72
C VAL A 120 8.25 2.33 14.34
N GLU A 121 8.47 2.64 13.07
CA GLU A 121 9.75 3.15 12.58
C GLU A 121 9.58 4.63 12.19
N GLY A 122 10.29 5.50 12.92
CA GLY A 122 10.19 6.95 12.74
C GLY A 122 8.78 7.49 13.01
N ASN A 123 8.34 8.40 12.16
CA ASN A 123 7.02 9.05 12.23
C ASN A 123 6.10 8.68 11.05
N THR A 124 6.47 7.67 10.25
CA THR A 124 5.74 7.30 9.02
C THR A 124 5.43 5.81 8.91
N THR A 125 6.14 4.92 9.59
CA THR A 125 6.10 3.49 9.24
C THR A 125 5.58 2.64 10.38
N LEU A 126 4.57 1.83 10.08
CA LEU A 126 4.05 0.78 10.95
C LEU A 126 4.50 -0.58 10.42
N VAL A 127 5.08 -1.42 11.28
CA VAL A 127 5.57 -2.75 10.90
C VAL A 127 4.82 -3.83 11.67
N TYR A 128 4.17 -4.72 10.92
CA TYR A 128 3.33 -5.80 11.44
C TYR A 128 3.92 -7.17 11.15
N GLY A 129 3.79 -8.10 12.09
CA GLY A 129 4.12 -9.51 11.90
C GLY A 129 2.94 -10.24 11.27
N VAL A 130 3.11 -10.75 10.05
CA VAL A 130 2.04 -11.38 9.28
C VAL A 130 2.53 -12.69 8.68
N THR A 131 2.00 -13.80 9.19
CA THR A 131 2.33 -15.17 8.77
C THR A 131 1.10 -15.91 8.26
N SER A 132 1.29 -17.09 7.64
CA SER A 132 0.18 -17.99 7.29
C SER A 132 -0.57 -18.57 8.50
N GLY A 133 -0.09 -18.35 9.73
CA GLY A 133 -0.80 -18.67 10.97
C GLY A 133 -1.60 -17.49 11.54
N THR A 134 -1.38 -16.27 11.04
CA THR A 134 -2.00 -15.05 11.58
C THR A 134 -3.49 -14.99 11.22
N PRO A 135 -4.42 -15.04 12.19
CA PRO A 135 -5.86 -15.06 11.91
C PRO A 135 -6.45 -13.66 11.70
N THR A 136 -5.83 -12.65 12.33
CA THR A 136 -6.26 -11.25 12.28
C THR A 136 -5.07 -10.31 12.15
N ILE A 137 -5.25 -9.13 11.53
CA ILE A 137 -4.29 -8.02 11.54
C ILE A 137 -5.02 -6.79 12.09
N GLY A 138 -4.40 -6.06 13.02
CA GLY A 138 -4.91 -4.79 13.52
C GLY A 138 -4.29 -3.62 12.78
N VAL A 139 -5.04 -2.88 11.95
CA VAL A 139 -4.55 -1.68 11.25
C VAL A 139 -5.43 -0.49 11.57
N GLY A 140 -4.84 0.61 12.06
CA GLY A 140 -5.56 1.86 12.28
C GLY A 140 -6.75 1.75 13.23
N GLY A 141 -6.70 0.84 14.22
CA GLY A 141 -7.80 0.58 15.15
C GLY A 141 -8.87 -0.40 14.65
N PHE A 142 -8.72 -0.93 13.44
CA PHE A 142 -9.62 -1.95 12.87
C PHE A 142 -8.98 -3.34 12.88
N ILE A 143 -9.79 -4.37 13.10
CA ILE A 143 -9.34 -5.78 13.07
C ILE A 143 -9.81 -6.42 11.76
N PHE A 144 -8.85 -6.80 10.93
CA PHE A 144 -9.06 -7.49 9.66
C PHE A 144 -8.87 -8.98 9.87
N TYR A 145 -9.85 -9.78 9.47
CA TYR A 145 -9.83 -11.24 9.60
C TYR A 145 -9.45 -11.87 8.26
N ARG A 146 -8.58 -12.87 8.31
CA ARG A 146 -8.05 -13.53 7.10
C ARG A 146 -9.08 -14.39 6.38
N ASP A 147 -9.85 -15.14 7.17
CA ASP A 147 -10.67 -16.25 6.66
C ASP A 147 -12.12 -15.84 6.38
N MET A 148 -12.43 -14.54 6.46
CA MET A 148 -13.73 -13.99 6.06
C MET A 148 -13.65 -13.38 4.65
N PRO A 149 -14.56 -13.74 3.74
CA PRO A 149 -14.55 -13.22 2.37
C PRO A 149 -14.97 -11.76 2.32
N CYS A 150 -14.30 -11.00 1.46
CA CYS A 150 -14.76 -9.67 1.08
C CYS A 150 -16.07 -9.74 0.29
N PRO A 151 -17.11 -8.95 0.65
CA PRO A 151 -18.35 -8.95 -0.11
C PRO A 151 -18.12 -8.40 -1.52
N VAL A 152 -18.65 -9.10 -2.52
CA VAL A 152 -18.34 -8.94 -3.96
C VAL A 152 -18.79 -7.60 -4.57
N ALA A 153 -19.41 -6.70 -3.81
CA ALA A 153 -20.25 -5.63 -4.36
C ALA A 153 -19.64 -4.22 -4.47
N ARG A 154 -18.35 -3.96 -4.15
CA ARG A 154 -17.82 -2.56 -4.17
C ARG A 154 -16.41 -2.34 -4.76
N TYR A 155 -15.66 -3.39 -5.09
CA TYR A 155 -14.30 -3.27 -5.65
C TYR A 155 -14.29 -2.92 -7.15
N LEU A 156 -15.45 -3.09 -7.81
CA LEU A 156 -15.67 -3.01 -9.26
C LEU A 156 -16.14 -1.62 -9.75
N ALA A 157 -16.48 -0.70 -8.85
CA ALA A 157 -17.15 0.55 -9.20
C ALA A 157 -16.33 1.79 -8.80
N ALA A 158 -15.23 2.04 -9.51
CA ALA A 158 -14.78 3.40 -9.80
C ALA A 158 -13.74 3.36 -10.93
N PRO A 159 -14.11 3.66 -12.20
CA PRO A 159 -13.15 4.25 -13.10
C PRO A 159 -12.80 5.65 -12.57
N SER A 160 -11.51 5.92 -12.43
CA SER A 160 -10.97 7.27 -12.26
C SER A 160 -11.57 8.15 -13.36
N LYS A 161 -12.27 9.22 -12.99
CA LYS A 161 -12.55 10.32 -13.92
C LYS A 161 -11.33 11.23 -14.00
#